data_AF-A0A7Y5F3C9-F1
#
_entry.id   AF-A0A7Y5F3C9-F1
#
_cell.length_a   1.000
_cell.length_b   1.000
_cell.length_c   1.000
_cell.angle_alpha   90.00
_cell.angle_beta   90.00
_cell.angle_gamma   90.00
#
_symmetry.space_group_name_H-M   'P 1'
#
loop_
_entity.id
_entity.type
_entity.pdbx_description
1 polymer ?
#
loop_
_entity_poly.entity_id
_entity_poly.type
_entity_poly.pdbx_seq_one_letter_code
_entity_poly.pdbx_strand_id
1 'polypeptide(L)'
;MRVRREGVQWLWVALDPVTKVIPTLHLGPRTMQAATQFVHQVAQVLAPGWVPAFTTDGLRAYFYALTAHFGQWVQEPGQRKTHWQVADDLLHGQLIKRKGQAPFAGMRMAWGMRAAWAAVLNAQGLKTLIQTAFVERVNL
;
A
#
# COMPACT_ATOMS: atom_id res chain seq x y z
N MET A 1 -1.44 8.64 -35.49
CA MET A 1 -1.56 8.57 -34.03
C MET A 1 -0.24 9.07 -33.42
N ARG A 2 -0.22 10.29 -32.87
CA ARG A 2 1.01 10.94 -32.38
C ARG A 2 1.17 10.57 -30.91
N VAL A 3 2.01 9.57 -30.62
CA VAL A 3 2.36 9.22 -29.23
C VAL A 3 3.14 10.40 -28.67
N ARG A 4 2.51 11.20 -27.79
CA ARG A 4 3.26 12.16 -26.98
C ARG A 4 4.22 11.34 -26.12
N ARG A 5 5.52 11.69 -26.14
CA ARG A 5 6.46 11.18 -25.13
C ARG A 5 6.07 11.82 -23.80
N GLU A 6 5.09 11.23 -23.13
CA GLU A 6 4.88 11.48 -21.72
C GLU A 6 6.11 10.95 -20.97
N GLY A 7 6.50 11.63 -19.89
CA GLY A 7 7.67 11.23 -19.09
C GLY A 7 7.55 9.79 -18.56
N VAL A 8 8.58 9.31 -17.86
CA VAL A 8 8.62 7.94 -17.33
C VAL A 8 7.31 7.59 -16.59
N GLN A 9 6.55 6.68 -17.19
CA GLN A 9 5.32 6.14 -16.62
C GLN A 9 5.64 4.93 -15.75
N TRP A 10 4.85 4.74 -14.70
CA TRP A 10 4.97 3.61 -13.79
C TRP A 10 3.68 2.79 -13.85
N LEU A 11 3.83 1.47 -13.88
CA LEU A 11 2.73 0.55 -13.67
C LEU A 11 2.58 0.32 -12.16
N TRP A 12 1.43 0.73 -11.62
CA TRP A 12 1.02 0.53 -10.24
C TRP A 12 0.12 -0.69 -10.19
N VAL A 13 0.44 -1.64 -9.32
CA VAL A 13 -0.24 -2.95 -9.24
C VAL A 13 -0.60 -3.25 -7.80
N ALA A 14 -1.88 -3.58 -7.55
CA ALA A 14 -2.32 -4.17 -6.30
C ALA A 14 -2.46 -5.68 -6.53
N LEU A 15 -1.98 -6.49 -5.60
CA LEU A 15 -2.03 -7.94 -5.70
C LEU A 15 -2.43 -8.51 -4.34
N ASP A 16 -3.43 -9.38 -4.32
CA ASP A 16 -3.68 -10.24 -3.18
C ASP A 16 -2.66 -11.41 -3.20
N PRO A 17 -1.76 -11.51 -2.22
CA PRO A 17 -0.75 -12.56 -2.20
C PRO A 17 -1.32 -13.97 -2.04
N VAL A 18 -2.55 -14.13 -1.51
CA VAL A 18 -3.16 -15.44 -1.28
C VAL A 18 -3.83 -15.95 -2.56
N THR A 19 -4.80 -15.19 -3.09
CA THR A 19 -5.56 -15.61 -4.28
C THR A 19 -4.88 -15.30 -5.61
N LYS A 20 -3.84 -14.45 -5.61
CA LYS A 20 -3.17 -13.91 -6.80
C LYS A 20 -4.06 -13.01 -7.66
N VAL A 21 -5.24 -12.62 -7.18
CA VAL A 21 -6.08 -11.63 -7.84
C VAL A 21 -5.35 -10.29 -7.88
N ILE A 22 -5.46 -9.59 -9.02
CA ILE A 22 -4.99 -8.22 -9.22
C ILE A 22 -6.23 -7.33 -9.19
N PRO A 23 -6.56 -6.67 -8.06
CA PRO A 23 -7.79 -5.91 -7.96
C PRO A 23 -7.74 -4.62 -8.78
N THR A 24 -6.55 -4.08 -9.02
CA THR A 24 -6.35 -2.80 -9.72
C THR A 24 -4.99 -2.74 -10.40
N LEU A 25 -4.98 -2.17 -11.62
CA LEU A 25 -3.81 -1.74 -12.37
C LEU A 25 -3.99 -0.26 -12.74
N HIS A 26 -2.96 0.55 -12.54
CA HIS A 26 -2.97 1.95 -12.93
C HIS A 26 -1.64 2.31 -13.62
N LEU A 27 -1.71 2.94 -14.79
CA LEU A 27 -0.53 3.47 -15.48
C LEU A 27 -0.48 4.99 -15.24
N GLY A 28 0.59 5.47 -14.60
CA GLY A 28 0.70 6.88 -14.25
C GLY A 28 2.08 7.26 -13.72
N PRO A 29 2.37 8.56 -13.59
CA PRO A 29 3.66 9.04 -13.12
C PRO A 29 3.85 8.70 -11.63
N ARG A 30 5.10 8.65 -11.14
CA ARG A 30 5.42 8.34 -9.72
C ARG A 30 5.16 9.53 -8.77
N THR A 31 3.91 10.01 -8.70
CA THR A 31 3.49 11.19 -7.94
C THR A 31 2.53 10.85 -6.81
N MET A 32 2.28 11.81 -5.91
CA MET A 32 1.25 11.68 -4.87
C MET A 32 -0.15 11.50 -5.47
N GLN A 33 -0.48 12.27 -6.50
CA GLN A 33 -1.79 12.20 -7.16
C GLN A 33 -2.06 10.81 -7.74
N ALA A 34 -1.08 10.21 -8.43
CA ALA A 34 -1.22 8.87 -8.98
C ALA A 34 -1.38 7.81 -7.87
N ALA A 35 -0.62 7.93 -6.77
CA ALA A 35 -0.79 7.04 -5.62
C ALA A 35 -2.17 7.16 -4.98
N THR A 36 -2.68 8.39 -4.81
CA THR A 36 -4.03 8.65 -4.29
C THR A 36 -5.10 8.04 -5.19
N GLN A 37 -5.01 8.24 -6.51
CA GLN A 37 -5.95 7.66 -7.47
C GLN A 37 -5.89 6.13 -7.48
N PHE A 38 -4.70 5.56 -7.44
CA PHE A 38 -4.52 4.11 -7.40
C PHE A 38 -5.10 3.50 -6.12
N VAL A 39 -4.84 4.08 -4.95
CA VAL A 39 -5.42 3.62 -3.68
C VAL A 39 -6.95 3.81 -3.66
N HIS A 40 -7.46 4.89 -4.27
CA HIS A 40 -8.90 5.08 -4.43
C HIS A 40 -9.54 3.94 -5.19
N GLN A 41 -8.95 3.53 -6.32
CA GLN A 41 -9.41 2.40 -7.12
C GLN A 41 -9.38 1.08 -6.34
N VAL A 42 -8.31 0.87 -5.55
CA VAL A 42 -8.24 -0.29 -4.65
C VAL A 42 -9.39 -0.25 -3.64
N ALA A 43 -9.65 0.88 -2.99
CA ALA A 43 -10.74 0.98 -2.02
C ALA A 43 -12.13 0.71 -2.64
N GLN A 44 -12.36 1.10 -3.90
CA GLN A 44 -13.63 0.89 -4.59
C GLN A 44 -13.96 -0.58 -4.89
N VAL A 45 -12.95 -1.45 -5.00
CA VAL A 45 -13.15 -2.88 -5.31
C VAL A 45 -13.20 -3.75 -4.05
N LEU A 46 -12.87 -3.20 -2.88
CA LEU A 46 -12.98 -3.90 -1.61
C LEU A 46 -14.43 -3.90 -1.11
N ALA A 47 -14.78 -4.91 -0.32
CA ALA A 47 -16.06 -4.92 0.37
C ALA A 47 -16.19 -3.69 1.30
N PRO A 48 -17.39 -3.10 1.46
CA PRO A 48 -17.59 -1.96 2.34
C PRO A 48 -17.09 -2.22 3.76
N GLY A 49 -16.30 -1.28 4.31
CA GLY A 49 -15.73 -1.37 5.65
C GLY A 49 -14.53 -2.33 5.77
N TRP A 50 -14.10 -2.97 4.69
CA TRP A 50 -12.97 -3.88 4.73
C TRP A 50 -11.63 -3.13 4.64
N VAL A 51 -10.73 -3.40 5.59
CA VAL A 51 -9.41 -2.77 5.69
C VAL A 51 -8.31 -3.84 5.61
N PRO A 52 -7.69 -4.04 4.44
CA PRO A 52 -6.61 -5.02 4.29
C PRO A 52 -5.32 -4.61 5.02
N ALA A 53 -4.47 -5.59 5.32
CA ALA A 53 -3.08 -5.32 5.67
C ALA A 53 -2.27 -5.01 4.41
N PHE A 54 -1.74 -3.80 4.29
CA PHE A 54 -1.00 -3.35 3.12
C PHE A 54 0.51 -3.52 3.28
N THR A 55 1.15 -4.01 2.22
CA THR A 55 2.61 -3.94 2.04
C THR A 55 2.93 -3.17 0.77
N THR A 56 3.68 -2.07 0.87
CA THR A 56 4.04 -1.24 -0.28
C THR A 56 5.55 -1.16 -0.46
N ASP A 57 5.99 -0.62 -1.60
CA ASP A 57 7.39 -0.21 -1.75
C ASP A 57 7.70 1.01 -0.84
N GLY A 58 8.94 1.50 -0.93
CA GLY A 58 9.41 2.63 -0.14
C GLY A 58 8.86 4.02 -0.54
N LEU A 59 7.89 4.11 -1.46
CA LEU A 59 7.32 5.40 -1.86
C LEU A 59 6.41 5.95 -0.74
N ARG A 60 6.77 7.13 -0.22
CA ARG A 60 6.03 7.80 0.86
C ARG A 60 4.59 8.18 0.47
N ALA A 61 4.30 8.36 -0.82
CA ALA A 61 2.97 8.71 -1.29
C ALA A 61 1.89 7.69 -0.87
N TYR A 62 2.24 6.39 -0.80
CA TYR A 62 1.31 5.37 -0.35
C TYR A 62 0.82 5.58 1.09
N PHE A 63 1.69 6.06 1.98
CA PHE A 63 1.30 6.32 3.37
C PHE A 63 0.14 7.31 3.42
N TYR A 64 0.29 8.46 2.77
CA TYR A 64 -0.74 9.49 2.74
C TYR A 64 -2.01 9.01 2.05
N ALA A 65 -1.86 8.33 0.90
CA ALA A 65 -3.00 7.81 0.15
C ALA A 65 -3.81 6.79 0.97
N LEU A 66 -3.15 5.84 1.64
CA LEU A 66 -3.80 4.84 2.48
C LEU A 66 -4.48 5.48 3.68
N THR A 67 -3.79 6.33 4.44
CA THR A 67 -4.38 6.99 5.62
C THR A 67 -5.55 7.91 5.27
N ALA A 68 -5.60 8.43 4.03
CA ALA A 68 -6.70 9.28 3.57
C ALA A 68 -7.92 8.50 3.05
N HIS A 69 -7.78 7.22 2.70
CA HIS A 69 -8.87 6.38 2.20
C HIS A 69 -9.40 5.38 3.22
N PHE A 70 -8.53 4.89 4.12
CA PHE A 70 -8.89 3.92 5.15
C PHE A 70 -9.05 4.64 6.49
N GLY A 71 -10.25 5.11 6.72
CA GLY A 71 -10.63 5.86 7.90
C GLY A 71 -12.07 6.34 7.79
N GLN A 72 -12.46 7.19 8.74
CA GLN A 72 -13.80 7.73 8.82
C GLN A 72 -13.78 9.13 9.42
N TRP A 73 -14.78 9.93 9.05
CA TRP A 73 -15.05 11.18 9.74
C TRP A 73 -15.77 10.89 11.05
N VAL A 74 -15.14 11.24 12.17
CA VAL A 74 -15.69 11.04 13.51
C VAL A 74 -16.04 12.39 14.13
N GLN A 75 -17.17 12.43 14.82
CA GLN A 75 -17.57 13.54 15.67
C GLN A 75 -17.68 13.04 17.11
N GLU A 76 -16.79 13.51 17.97
CA GLU A 76 -16.83 13.15 19.39
C GLU A 76 -17.92 13.92 20.14
N PRO A 77 -18.46 13.35 21.24
CA PRO A 77 -19.40 14.06 22.09
C PRO A 77 -18.83 15.41 22.57
N GLY A 78 -19.55 16.49 22.30
CA GLY A 78 -19.14 17.85 22.68
C GLY A 78 -18.28 18.58 21.64
N GLN A 79 -17.82 17.90 20.58
CA GLN A 79 -17.13 18.54 19.46
C GLN A 79 -18.13 19.02 18.40
N ARG A 80 -17.95 20.26 17.92
CA ARG A 80 -18.75 20.83 16.82
C ARG A 80 -18.24 20.47 15.42
N LYS A 81 -16.98 20.04 15.30
CA LYS A 81 -16.34 19.72 14.02
C LYS A 81 -16.01 18.24 13.97
N THR A 82 -16.27 17.62 12.83
CA THR A 82 -15.75 16.30 12.53
C THR A 82 -14.25 16.36 12.29
N HIS A 83 -13.54 15.29 12.60
CA HIS A 83 -12.15 15.10 12.22
C HIS A 83 -11.98 13.75 11.55
N TRP A 84 -10.96 13.64 10.70
CA TRP A 84 -10.64 12.38 10.04
C TRP A 84 -9.86 11.49 11.01
N GLN A 85 -10.39 10.29 11.26
CA GLN A 85 -9.73 9.26 12.04
C GLN A 85 -9.33 8.11 11.09
N VAL A 86 -8.03 7.80 11.05
CA VAL A 86 -7.53 6.62 10.33
C VAL A 86 -8.05 5.36 11.01
N ALA A 87 -8.43 4.35 10.23
CA ALA A 87 -8.97 3.12 10.78
C ALA A 87 -7.96 2.45 11.76
N ASP A 88 -8.45 2.03 12.92
CA ASP A 88 -7.61 1.49 14.00
C ASP A 88 -6.97 0.14 13.60
N ASP A 89 -7.60 -0.58 12.69
CA ASP A 89 -7.16 -1.85 12.13
C ASP A 89 -6.28 -1.69 10.87
N LEU A 90 -6.01 -0.45 10.42
CA LEU A 90 -5.10 -0.23 9.30
C LEU A 90 -3.70 -0.71 9.67
N LEU A 91 -3.15 -1.60 8.85
CA LEU A 91 -1.78 -2.07 8.95
C LEU A 91 -1.05 -1.72 7.66
N HIS A 92 0.01 -0.93 7.76
CA HIS A 92 0.80 -0.53 6.58
C HIS A 92 2.29 -0.78 6.81
N GLY A 93 2.81 -1.82 6.15
CA GLY A 93 4.23 -2.11 6.05
C GLY A 93 4.85 -1.53 4.77
N GLN A 94 6.06 -0.98 4.88
CA GLN A 94 6.87 -0.56 3.75
C GLN A 94 8.14 -1.41 3.62
N LEU A 95 8.38 -1.89 2.41
CA LEU A 95 9.61 -2.55 2.03
C LEU A 95 10.72 -1.51 1.85
N ILE A 96 11.76 -1.63 2.67
CA ILE A 96 12.95 -0.80 2.60
C ILE A 96 14.11 -1.67 2.13
N LYS A 97 14.66 -1.33 0.96
CA LYS A 97 15.90 -1.92 0.47
C LYS A 97 17.06 -1.37 1.30
N ARG A 98 17.83 -2.26 1.94
CA ARG A 98 19.11 -1.92 2.57
C ARG A 98 20.24 -2.22 1.61
N LYS A 99 21.17 -1.27 1.47
CA LYS A 99 22.37 -1.44 0.65
C LYS A 99 23.48 -2.01 1.55
N GLY A 100 24.12 -3.10 1.11
CA GLY A 100 25.19 -3.81 1.81
C GLY A 100 25.77 -4.91 0.92
N GLN A 101 26.74 -5.71 1.42
CA GLN A 101 27.37 -6.79 0.65
C GLN A 101 26.36 -7.83 0.15
N ALA A 102 25.30 -8.09 0.91
CA ALA A 102 24.10 -8.80 0.48
C ALA A 102 22.88 -7.87 0.61
N PRO A 103 22.35 -7.31 -0.49
CA PRO A 103 21.19 -6.44 -0.43
C PRO A 103 19.96 -7.24 0.00
N PHE A 104 19.36 -6.87 1.14
CA PHE A 104 18.11 -7.44 1.61
C PHE A 104 17.04 -6.37 1.78
N ALA A 105 15.78 -6.79 1.68
CA ALA A 105 14.64 -5.93 1.99
C ALA A 105 14.19 -6.21 3.43
N GLY A 106 14.20 -5.17 4.25
CA GLY A 106 13.54 -5.20 5.55
C GLY A 106 12.17 -4.54 5.44
N MET A 107 11.24 -4.93 6.31
CA MET A 107 9.98 -4.22 6.44
C MET A 107 10.01 -3.24 7.62
N ARG A 108 9.59 -2.00 7.35
CA ARG A 108 9.29 -0.97 8.35
C ARG A 108 7.79 -0.74 8.41
N MET A 109 7.19 -0.71 9.60
CA MET A 109 5.81 -0.26 9.74
C MET A 109 5.73 1.24 9.52
N ALA A 110 4.89 1.66 8.58
CA ALA A 110 4.52 3.05 8.38
C ALA A 110 3.25 3.40 9.18
N TRP A 111 2.36 2.43 9.41
CA TRP A 111 1.20 2.56 10.29
C TRP A 111 0.84 1.22 10.96
N GLY A 112 0.29 1.28 12.17
CA GLY A 112 -0.12 0.11 12.94
C GLY A 112 1.03 -0.68 13.59
N MET A 113 0.66 -1.75 14.31
CA MET A 113 1.61 -2.55 15.09
C MET A 113 2.23 -3.68 14.28
N ARG A 114 3.55 -3.86 14.38
CA ARG A 114 4.29 -4.95 13.69
C ARG A 114 3.80 -6.34 14.10
N ALA A 115 3.44 -6.53 15.38
CA ALA A 115 2.94 -7.80 15.88
C ALA A 115 1.58 -8.18 15.26
N ALA A 116 0.66 -7.22 15.15
CA ALA A 116 -0.63 -7.41 14.48
C ALA A 116 -0.46 -7.76 13.00
N TRP A 117 0.41 -7.03 12.29
CA TRP A 117 0.75 -7.35 10.91
C TRP A 117 1.36 -8.75 10.74
N ALA A 118 2.27 -9.13 11.65
CA ALA A 118 2.87 -10.46 11.62
C ALA A 118 1.81 -11.56 11.86
N ALA A 119 0.85 -11.32 12.76
CA ALA A 119 -0.25 -12.25 13.01
C ALA A 119 -1.12 -12.45 11.77
N VAL A 120 -1.46 -11.36 11.05
CA VAL A 120 -2.21 -11.44 9.78
C VAL A 120 -1.47 -12.29 8.74
N LEU A 121 -0.17 -12.05 8.55
CA LEU A 121 0.61 -12.86 7.61
C LEU A 121 0.68 -14.34 8.01
N ASN A 122 0.99 -14.62 9.28
CA ASN A 122 1.10 -15.99 9.77
C ASN A 122 -0.22 -16.75 9.65
N ALA A 123 -1.36 -16.09 9.89
CA ALA A 123 -2.69 -16.67 9.71
C ALA A 123 -2.96 -17.09 8.26
N GLN A 124 -2.32 -16.44 7.28
CA GLN A 124 -2.39 -16.78 5.86
C GLN A 124 -1.26 -17.73 5.41
N GLY A 125 -0.47 -18.27 6.34
CA GLY A 125 0.71 -19.11 6.03
C GLY A 125 1.88 -18.34 5.39
N LEU A 126 1.86 -17.02 5.44
CA LEU A 126 2.89 -16.16 4.85
C LEU A 126 4.00 -15.86 5.87
N LYS A 127 5.24 -15.81 5.39
CA LYS A 127 6.40 -15.43 6.22
C LYS A 127 6.50 -13.92 6.35
N THR A 128 6.91 -13.45 7.52
CA THR A 128 7.20 -12.03 7.77
C THR A 128 8.48 -11.53 7.11
N LEU A 129 9.35 -12.46 6.67
CA LEU A 129 10.52 -12.17 5.87
C LEU A 129 10.14 -12.16 4.39
N ILE A 130 10.20 -10.99 3.77
CA ILE A 130 9.93 -10.83 2.34
C ILE A 130 11.25 -10.96 1.58
N GLN A 131 11.40 -12.03 0.79
CA GLN A 131 12.54 -12.21 -0.10
C GLN A 131 12.33 -11.41 -1.38
N THR A 132 13.26 -10.51 -1.70
CA THR A 132 13.27 -9.80 -2.99
C THR A 132 14.09 -10.49 -4.06
N ALA A 133 14.66 -11.66 -3.76
CA ALA A 133 15.54 -12.39 -4.68
C ALA A 133 14.86 -12.75 -6.01
N PHE A 134 13.53 -12.85 -6.03
CA PHE A 134 12.73 -13.21 -7.22
C PHE A 134 11.96 -12.03 -7.84
N VAL A 135 12.09 -10.81 -7.32
CA VAL A 135 11.51 -9.60 -7.94
C VAL A 135 12.57 -9.02 -8.88
N GLU A 136 12.69 -9.61 -10.06
CA GLU A 136 13.52 -9.06 -11.13
C GLU A 136 12.84 -7.82 -11.74
N ARG A 137 13.63 -6.79 -12.02
CA ARG A 137 13.17 -5.60 -12.72
C ARG A 137 13.03 -5.94 -14.20
N VAL A 138 11.83 -6.29 -14.63
CA VAL A 138 11.49 -6.22 -16.06
C VAL A 138 11.31 -4.74 -16.39
N ASN A 139 12.37 -4.11 -16.88
CA ASN A 139 12.23 -2.82 -17.56
C ASN A 139 11.70 -3.15 -18.95
N LEU A 140 10.40 -2.91 -19.17
CA LEU A 140 9.82 -2.88 -20.51
C LEU A 140 10.29 -1.63 -21.26
#